data_AF-A0A482M7A9-F1
#
_entry.id   AF-A0A482M7A9-F1
#
_cell.length_a   1.000
_cell.length_b   1.000
_cell.length_c   1.000
_cell.angle_alpha   90.00
_cell.angle_beta   90.00
_cell.angle_gamma   90.00
#
_symmetry.space_group_name_H-M   'P 1'
#
loop_
_entity.id
_entity.type
_entity.pdbx_description
1 polymer ?
#
loop_
_entity_poly.entity_id
_entity_poly.type
_entity_poly.pdbx_seq_one_letter_code
_entity_poly.pdbx_strand_id
1 'polypeptide(L)'
;MPRQALPRWNACQRYLIDRLAGLGADPAAKDASRVLRLVNTVNSKSGEVCRVIHVEQGPDGEPIRYNFEYLAEALLPVARWDIEADRKARADRRQFKLLPGGQTGNLRTLNGRQLAWDRLEDLRTLAALRGGVAEGERMQHLFWRLNFLLLSGATHTGQMYHEAAALARELDPRWNYRSAELMTLYAKAKAHEAGEKVEFGGKQFAPLYTPKNDTLISLFHITDDEQRKLRTLISRDMAAERHSEREKARRRAAGAVDRASYLEAASAKQAQALALKAQGLSVRAIAAQMGISKTAAGRYIAEPGECPKSMRITGGEG
;
A
#
# COMPACT_ATOMS: atom_id res chain seq x y z
N MET A 1 22.16 -11.69 -15.28
CA MET A 1 21.66 -10.30 -15.42
C MET A 1 22.53 -9.35 -14.59
N PRO A 2 22.99 -8.21 -15.15
CA PRO A 2 23.73 -7.20 -14.38
C PRO A 2 22.90 -6.64 -13.22
N ARG A 3 23.53 -6.34 -12.06
CA ARG A 3 22.85 -5.81 -10.86
C ARG A 3 22.03 -4.55 -11.14
N GLN A 4 22.53 -3.69 -12.02
CA GLN A 4 21.86 -2.44 -12.41
C GLN A 4 20.54 -2.66 -13.15
N ALA A 5 20.38 -3.80 -13.84
CA ALA A 5 19.17 -4.14 -14.60
C ALA A 5 18.07 -4.76 -13.72
N LEU A 6 18.38 -5.18 -12.50
CA LEU A 6 17.45 -5.88 -11.61
C LEU A 6 16.17 -5.08 -11.30
N PRO A 7 16.21 -3.76 -11.03
CA PRO A 7 14.99 -2.99 -10.82
C PRO A 7 14.06 -2.99 -12.04
N ARG A 8 14.63 -2.92 -13.25
CA ARG A 8 13.87 -2.91 -14.51
C ARG A 8 13.31 -4.30 -14.84
N TRP A 9 14.10 -5.35 -14.60
CA TRP A 9 13.63 -6.73 -14.68
C TRP A 9 12.40 -6.94 -13.78
N ASN A 10 12.51 -6.54 -12.50
CA ASN A 10 11.41 -6.66 -11.55
C ASN A 10 10.16 -5.88 -11.98
N ALA A 11 10.34 -4.72 -12.64
CA ALA A 11 9.21 -3.96 -13.19
C ALA A 11 8.53 -4.71 -14.35
N CYS A 12 9.31 -5.27 -15.28
CA CYS A 12 8.77 -6.05 -16.40
C CYS A 12 8.03 -7.29 -15.90
N GLN A 13 8.62 -8.04 -14.96
CA GLN A 13 8.00 -9.23 -14.38
C GLN A 13 6.71 -8.90 -13.62
N ARG A 14 6.69 -7.78 -12.88
CA ARG A 14 5.45 -7.29 -12.24
C ARG A 14 4.38 -6.99 -13.28
N TYR A 15 4.71 -6.24 -14.31
CA TYR A 15 3.76 -5.92 -15.39
C TYR A 15 3.17 -7.18 -16.02
N LEU A 16 4.01 -8.16 -16.36
CA LEU A 16 3.56 -9.43 -16.94
C LEU A 16 2.65 -10.20 -16.00
N ILE A 17 3.02 -10.34 -14.74
CA ILE A 17 2.21 -11.04 -13.73
C ILE A 17 0.87 -10.35 -13.52
N ASP A 18 0.86 -9.02 -13.43
CA ASP A 18 -0.38 -8.27 -13.23
C ASP A 18 -1.30 -8.42 -14.45
N ARG A 19 -0.76 -8.41 -15.67
CA ARG A 19 -1.54 -8.62 -16.91
C ARG A 19 -2.03 -10.05 -17.10
N LEU A 20 -1.27 -11.04 -16.62
CA LEU A 20 -1.57 -12.46 -16.74
C LEU A 20 -2.22 -13.04 -15.47
N ALA A 21 -2.55 -12.20 -14.48
CA ALA A 21 -3.16 -12.64 -13.23
C ALA A 21 -4.47 -13.40 -13.48
N GLY A 22 -5.29 -12.95 -14.44
CA GLY A 22 -6.52 -13.64 -14.85
C GLY A 22 -6.32 -15.03 -15.48
N LEU A 23 -5.09 -15.34 -15.89
CA LEU A 23 -4.69 -16.67 -16.41
C LEU A 23 -3.95 -17.51 -15.36
N GLY A 24 -3.88 -17.04 -14.11
CA GLY A 24 -3.24 -17.76 -13.00
C GLY A 24 -1.73 -17.55 -12.86
N ALA A 25 -1.20 -16.40 -13.31
CA ALA A 25 0.21 -16.09 -13.12
C ALA A 25 0.60 -16.01 -11.63
N ASP A 26 1.63 -16.76 -11.22
CA ASP A 26 2.14 -16.80 -9.85
C ASP A 26 2.93 -15.51 -9.51
N PRO A 27 2.51 -14.69 -8.52
CA PRO A 27 3.24 -13.50 -8.11
C PRO A 27 4.64 -13.75 -7.56
N ALA A 28 4.94 -14.96 -7.13
CA ALA A 28 6.26 -15.34 -6.64
C ALA A 28 7.26 -15.56 -7.79
N ALA A 29 6.80 -15.74 -9.03
CA ALA A 29 7.65 -16.02 -10.19
C ALA A 29 8.30 -14.75 -10.79
N LYS A 30 8.94 -13.91 -9.95
CA LYS A 30 9.53 -12.61 -10.35
C LYS A 30 11.06 -12.61 -10.39
N ASP A 31 11.71 -13.57 -9.76
CA ASP A 31 13.15 -13.50 -9.51
C ASP A 31 13.99 -13.75 -10.76
N ALA A 32 14.98 -12.88 -10.96
CA ALA A 32 15.91 -12.95 -12.10
C ALA A 32 16.85 -14.15 -12.06
N SER A 33 16.92 -14.84 -10.91
CA SER A 33 17.79 -15.99 -10.65
C SER A 33 17.04 -17.32 -10.67
N ARG A 34 15.75 -17.33 -11.05
CA ARG A 34 14.95 -18.55 -10.98
C ARG A 34 15.52 -19.62 -11.88
N VAL A 35 15.68 -20.83 -11.34
CA VAL A 35 16.01 -22.01 -12.12
C VAL A 35 14.73 -22.53 -12.74
N LEU A 36 14.64 -22.48 -14.07
CA LEU A 36 13.55 -23.07 -14.82
C LEU A 36 13.72 -24.60 -14.88
N ARG A 37 12.60 -25.32 -14.96
CA ARG A 37 12.63 -26.77 -15.11
C ARG A 37 13.22 -27.14 -16.48
N LEU A 38 14.12 -28.12 -16.48
CA LEU A 38 14.74 -28.62 -17.71
C LEU A 38 13.73 -29.42 -18.52
N VAL A 39 13.71 -29.17 -19.84
CA VAL A 39 12.88 -29.92 -20.79
C VAL A 39 13.29 -31.40 -20.76
N ASN A 40 12.32 -32.28 -20.98
CA ASN A 40 12.45 -33.75 -20.94
C ASN A 40 12.79 -34.33 -19.56
N THR A 41 12.64 -33.57 -18.48
CA THR A 41 12.74 -34.09 -17.10
C THR A 41 11.38 -34.45 -16.52
N VAL A 42 11.35 -35.41 -15.58
CA VAL A 42 10.13 -35.85 -14.89
C VAL A 42 9.90 -35.03 -13.63
N ASN A 43 8.69 -34.51 -13.45
CA ASN A 43 8.27 -33.85 -12.23
C ASN A 43 7.96 -34.89 -11.15
N SER A 44 8.82 -34.99 -10.13
CA SER A 44 8.60 -35.94 -9.02
C SER A 44 7.29 -35.76 -8.26
N LYS A 45 6.67 -34.56 -8.31
CA LYS A 45 5.37 -34.31 -7.64
C LYS A 45 4.17 -34.83 -8.42
N SER A 46 4.23 -34.87 -9.75
CA SER A 46 3.09 -35.23 -10.59
C SER A 46 3.34 -36.46 -11.46
N GLY A 47 4.57 -36.94 -11.58
CA GLY A 47 4.97 -38.01 -12.51
C GLY A 47 5.09 -37.56 -13.98
N GLU A 48 4.69 -36.33 -14.29
CA GLU A 48 4.61 -35.83 -15.66
C GLU A 48 5.95 -35.34 -16.22
N VAL A 49 6.14 -35.51 -17.53
CA VAL A 49 7.31 -35.03 -18.26
C VAL A 49 7.17 -33.55 -18.60
N CYS A 50 8.22 -32.76 -18.37
CA CYS A 50 8.30 -31.37 -18.81
C CYS A 50 8.54 -31.30 -20.33
N ARG A 51 7.54 -30.82 -21.08
CA ARG A 51 7.59 -30.75 -22.55
C ARG A 51 7.42 -29.30 -23.00
N VAL A 52 8.04 -28.97 -24.13
CA VAL A 52 7.82 -27.69 -24.82
C VAL A 52 6.50 -27.79 -25.57
N ILE A 53 5.56 -26.88 -25.28
CA ILE A 53 4.25 -26.86 -25.93
C ILE A 53 4.31 -26.10 -27.26
N HIS A 54 5.09 -25.03 -27.33
CA HIS A 54 5.21 -24.19 -28.51
C HIS A 54 6.53 -23.40 -28.50
N VAL A 55 7.14 -23.25 -29.67
CA VAL A 55 8.30 -22.39 -29.94
C VAL A 55 8.06 -21.74 -31.30
N GLU A 56 8.11 -20.41 -31.33
CA GLU A 56 8.15 -19.66 -32.58
C GLU A 56 9.59 -19.68 -33.13
N GLN A 57 9.76 -20.23 -34.33
CA GLN A 57 11.07 -20.35 -34.96
C GLN A 57 11.38 -19.10 -35.80
N GLY A 58 12.61 -18.62 -35.69
CA GLY A 58 13.14 -17.54 -36.50
C GLY A 58 13.50 -18.01 -37.92
N PRO A 59 13.90 -17.08 -38.79
CA PRO A 59 14.36 -17.39 -40.14
C PRO A 59 15.58 -18.34 -40.20
N ASP A 60 16.32 -18.42 -39.11
CA ASP A 60 17.50 -19.29 -38.89
C ASP A 60 17.14 -20.67 -38.33
N GLY A 61 15.85 -20.95 -38.09
CA GLY A 61 15.38 -22.22 -37.52
C GLY A 61 15.60 -22.36 -36.01
N GLU A 62 16.09 -21.30 -35.35
CA GLU A 62 16.26 -21.22 -33.90
C GLU A 62 15.10 -20.47 -33.24
N PRO A 63 14.82 -20.67 -31.95
CA PRO A 63 13.76 -19.94 -31.25
C PRO A 63 13.97 -18.42 -31.35
N ILE A 64 12.92 -17.67 -31.69
CA ILE A 64 13.01 -16.19 -31.75
C ILE A 64 13.44 -15.64 -30.38
N ARG A 65 14.48 -14.80 -30.38
CA ARG A 65 15.01 -14.15 -29.18
C ARG A 65 14.78 -12.66 -29.24
N TYR A 66 14.24 -12.11 -28.16
CA TYR A 66 14.05 -10.67 -28.00
C TYR A 66 15.13 -10.08 -27.10
N ASN A 67 15.69 -8.95 -27.52
CA ASN A 67 16.53 -8.15 -26.64
C ASN A 67 15.71 -7.67 -25.43
N PHE A 68 16.30 -7.75 -24.24
CA PHE A 68 15.68 -7.26 -23.01
C PHE A 68 15.30 -5.77 -23.08
N GLU A 69 16.07 -4.92 -23.76
CA GLU A 69 15.74 -3.50 -23.93
C GLU A 69 14.43 -3.34 -24.69
N TYR A 70 14.32 -4.02 -25.84
CA TYR A 70 13.12 -4.03 -26.66
C TYR A 70 11.90 -4.56 -25.89
N LEU A 71 12.07 -5.67 -25.16
CA LEU A 71 10.99 -6.23 -24.34
C LEU A 71 10.53 -5.22 -23.26
N ALA A 72 11.46 -4.54 -22.61
CA ALA A 72 11.13 -3.61 -21.54
C ALA A 72 10.48 -2.32 -22.07
N GLU A 73 10.86 -1.84 -23.25
CA GLU A 73 10.18 -0.73 -23.93
C GLU A 73 8.75 -1.11 -24.35
N ALA A 74 8.54 -2.33 -24.82
CA ALA A 74 7.21 -2.81 -25.19
C ALA A 74 6.28 -3.03 -23.99
N LEU A 75 6.81 -3.46 -22.84
CA LEU A 75 6.02 -3.79 -21.66
C LEU A 75 5.79 -2.60 -20.72
N LEU A 76 6.80 -1.75 -20.52
CA LEU A 76 6.73 -0.71 -19.49
C LEU A 76 6.08 0.56 -20.03
N PRO A 77 5.21 1.22 -19.25
CA PRO A 77 4.47 2.40 -19.70
C PRO A 77 5.33 3.67 -19.81
N VAL A 78 6.58 3.64 -19.33
CA VAL A 78 7.47 4.81 -19.30
C VAL A 78 8.82 4.39 -19.85
N ALA A 79 9.33 5.16 -20.80
CA ALA A 79 10.64 4.90 -21.39
C ALA A 79 11.78 5.21 -20.41
N ARG A 80 12.94 4.62 -20.67
CA ARG A 80 14.10 4.74 -19.78
C ARG A 80 14.58 6.18 -19.63
N TRP A 81 14.64 6.93 -20.74
CA TRP A 81 15.12 8.32 -20.75
C TRP A 81 14.21 9.27 -19.95
N ASP A 82 12.90 9.02 -19.93
CA ASP A 82 11.95 9.81 -19.14
C ASP A 82 12.19 9.63 -17.63
N ILE A 83 12.49 8.41 -17.20
CA ILE A 83 12.80 8.11 -15.79
C ILE A 83 14.12 8.77 -15.36
N GLU A 84 15.13 8.77 -16.24
CA GLU A 84 16.42 9.41 -15.98
C GLU A 84 16.28 10.93 -15.88
N ALA A 85 15.50 11.54 -16.78
CA ALA A 85 15.17 12.97 -16.74
C ALA A 85 14.41 13.35 -15.46
N ASP A 86 13.40 12.56 -15.08
CA ASP A 86 12.57 12.84 -13.90
C ASP A 86 13.36 12.67 -12.59
N ARG A 87 14.31 11.73 -12.54
CA ARG A 87 15.25 11.60 -11.41
C ARG A 87 16.15 12.82 -11.28
N LYS A 88 16.68 13.33 -12.39
CA LYS A 88 17.51 14.55 -12.40
C LYS A 88 16.70 15.75 -11.91
N ALA A 89 15.51 15.97 -12.48
CA ALA A 89 14.62 17.06 -12.06
C ALA A 89 14.22 16.98 -10.57
N ARG A 90 14.00 15.78 -10.02
CA ARG A 90 13.72 15.59 -8.58
C ARG A 90 14.94 15.85 -7.70
N ALA A 91 16.14 15.53 -8.17
CA ALA A 91 17.38 15.83 -7.44
C ALA A 91 17.59 17.36 -7.37
N ASP A 92 17.35 18.06 -8.48
CA ASP A 92 17.48 19.51 -8.56
C ASP A 92 16.45 20.23 -7.67
N ARG A 93 15.23 19.69 -7.55
CA ARG A 93 14.16 20.22 -6.68
C ARG A 93 14.35 19.87 -5.19
N ARG A 94 15.33 19.06 -4.82
CA ARG A 94 15.46 18.49 -3.47
C ARG A 94 16.07 19.44 -2.44
N GLN A 95 15.83 20.74 -2.58
CA GLN A 95 16.11 21.75 -1.56
C GLN A 95 15.01 21.72 -0.50
N PHE A 96 15.03 20.71 0.38
CA PHE A 96 14.13 20.67 1.52
C PHE A 96 14.61 21.64 2.60
N LYS A 97 13.85 22.71 2.87
CA LYS A 97 13.99 23.48 4.11
C LYS A 97 13.31 22.71 5.24
N LEU A 98 14.10 22.26 6.21
CA LEU A 98 13.58 21.64 7.43
C LEU A 98 12.94 22.74 8.28
N LEU A 99 11.61 22.75 8.39
CA LEU A 99 10.91 23.62 9.34
C LEU A 99 10.87 22.91 10.70
N PRO A 100 11.37 23.53 11.78
CA PRO A 100 11.30 22.93 13.11
C PRO A 100 9.83 22.84 13.55
N GLY A 101 9.31 21.61 13.67
CA GLY A 101 7.96 21.35 14.16
C GLY A 101 7.91 21.31 15.69
N GLY A 102 6.99 22.07 16.29
CA GLY A 102 6.89 22.28 17.75
C GLY A 102 5.93 21.37 18.53
N GLN A 103 5.54 20.19 18.01
CA GLN A 103 4.69 19.25 18.76
C GLN A 103 5.28 17.85 18.77
N THR A 104 5.85 17.45 19.91
CA THR A 104 6.42 16.12 20.18
C THR A 104 5.71 15.41 21.34
N GLY A 105 4.39 15.61 21.49
CA GLY A 105 3.66 15.17 22.69
C GLY A 105 2.77 13.94 22.56
N ASN A 106 2.04 13.78 21.45
CA ASN A 106 0.89 12.83 21.39
C ASN A 106 0.97 11.79 20.26
N LEU A 107 2.16 11.53 19.72
CA LEU A 107 2.33 10.47 18.73
C LEU A 107 2.39 9.12 19.46
N ARG A 108 1.35 8.29 19.31
CA ARG A 108 1.42 6.88 19.69
C ARG A 108 2.60 6.25 18.93
N THR A 109 3.61 5.82 19.66
CA THR A 109 4.74 5.08 19.09
C THR A 109 4.19 3.83 18.41
N LEU A 110 4.58 3.60 17.16
CA LEU A 110 4.18 2.40 16.43
C LEU A 110 4.72 1.17 17.16
N ASN A 111 3.84 0.44 17.84
CA ASN A 111 4.20 -0.80 18.51
C ASN A 111 4.33 -1.92 17.46
N GLY A 112 5.57 -2.24 17.08
CA GLY A 112 5.86 -3.28 16.09
C GLY A 112 5.34 -4.67 16.49
N ARG A 113 5.30 -4.99 17.79
CA ARG A 113 4.74 -6.26 18.28
C ARG A 113 3.23 -6.32 18.09
N GLN A 114 2.53 -5.23 18.41
CA GLN A 114 1.10 -5.12 18.17
C GLN A 114 0.78 -5.22 16.68
N LEU A 115 1.53 -4.52 15.83
CA LEU A 115 1.36 -4.62 14.38
C LEU A 115 1.55 -6.06 13.87
N ALA A 116 2.53 -6.79 14.39
CA ALA A 116 2.75 -8.18 14.02
C ALA A 116 1.57 -9.07 14.44
N TRP A 117 1.10 -8.93 15.67
CA TRP A 117 -0.10 -9.62 16.15
C TRP A 117 -1.33 -9.30 15.29
N ASP A 118 -1.51 -8.03 14.96
CA ASP A 118 -2.64 -7.58 14.17
C ASP A 118 -2.64 -8.14 12.74
N ARG A 119 -1.45 -8.30 12.15
CA ARG A 119 -1.27 -8.95 10.85
C ARG A 119 -1.53 -10.45 10.90
N LEU A 120 -1.17 -11.13 11.98
CA LEU A 120 -1.53 -12.53 12.20
C LEU A 120 -3.05 -12.70 12.21
N GLU A 121 -3.76 -11.85 12.95
CA GLU A 121 -5.23 -11.85 13.01
C GLU A 121 -5.89 -11.50 11.67
N ASP A 122 -5.30 -10.57 10.91
CA ASP A 122 -5.78 -10.29 9.54
C ASP A 122 -5.64 -11.52 8.64
N LEU A 123 -4.54 -12.30 8.74
CA LEU A 123 -4.38 -13.52 7.97
C LEU A 123 -5.33 -14.65 8.40
N ARG A 124 -5.75 -14.67 9.68
CA ARG A 124 -6.82 -15.56 10.17
C ARG A 124 -8.17 -15.16 9.60
N THR A 125 -8.48 -13.87 9.69
CA THR A 125 -9.71 -13.28 9.13
C THR A 125 -9.79 -13.53 7.63
N LEU A 126 -8.69 -13.34 6.89
CA LEU A 126 -8.63 -13.61 5.46
C LEU A 126 -9.00 -15.06 5.12
N ALA A 127 -8.44 -16.03 5.84
CA ALA A 127 -8.79 -17.44 5.64
C ALA A 127 -10.28 -17.70 5.97
N ALA A 128 -10.80 -17.11 7.04
CA ALA A 128 -12.22 -17.23 7.39
C ALA A 128 -13.14 -16.66 6.30
N LEU A 129 -12.79 -15.49 5.73
CA LEU A 129 -13.54 -14.86 4.64
C LEU A 129 -13.58 -15.72 3.37
N ARG A 130 -12.55 -16.53 3.13
CA ARG A 130 -12.42 -17.44 1.98
C ARG A 130 -12.98 -18.84 2.25
N GLY A 131 -13.50 -19.10 3.45
CA GLY A 131 -13.98 -20.44 3.85
C GLY A 131 -12.87 -21.45 4.13
N GLY A 132 -11.64 -20.99 4.37
CA GLY A 132 -10.46 -21.81 4.60
C GLY A 132 -9.24 -21.30 3.82
N VAL A 133 -8.14 -22.05 3.89
CA VAL A 133 -6.95 -21.78 3.07
C VAL A 133 -6.88 -22.80 1.94
N ALA A 134 -6.75 -22.30 0.70
CA ALA A 134 -6.71 -23.13 -0.49
C ALA A 134 -5.50 -24.06 -0.51
N GLU A 135 -5.63 -25.18 -1.22
CA GLU A 135 -4.51 -26.06 -1.49
C GLU A 135 -3.43 -25.31 -2.29
N GLY A 136 -2.17 -25.44 -1.86
CA GLY A 136 -1.03 -24.68 -2.39
C GLY A 136 -0.67 -23.43 -1.58
N GLU A 137 -1.63 -22.81 -0.87
CA GLU A 137 -1.38 -21.59 -0.08
C GLU A 137 -1.03 -21.89 1.39
N ARG A 138 -1.29 -23.11 1.87
CA ARG A 138 -1.12 -23.50 3.28
C ARG A 138 0.28 -23.23 3.84
N MET A 139 1.34 -23.56 3.10
CA MET A 139 2.72 -23.30 3.53
C MET A 139 3.02 -21.80 3.62
N GLN A 140 2.50 -21.02 2.67
CA GLN A 140 2.65 -19.57 2.66
C GLN A 140 1.94 -18.96 3.89
N HIS A 141 0.71 -19.39 4.17
CA HIS A 141 -0.02 -18.99 5.37
C HIS A 141 0.72 -19.39 6.65
N LEU A 142 1.18 -20.63 6.76
CA LEU A 142 1.92 -21.13 7.92
C LEU A 142 3.17 -20.29 8.18
N PHE A 143 3.98 -20.08 7.13
CA PHE A 143 5.21 -19.30 7.21
C PHE A 143 4.96 -17.87 7.71
N TRP A 144 4.00 -17.15 7.13
CA TRP A 144 3.75 -15.76 7.50
C TRP A 144 3.09 -15.61 8.86
N ARG A 145 2.14 -16.48 9.19
CA ARG A 145 1.51 -16.50 10.52
C ARG A 145 2.55 -16.77 11.61
N LEU A 146 3.43 -17.76 11.40
CA LEU A 146 4.49 -18.08 12.35
C LEU A 146 5.54 -16.95 12.46
N ASN A 147 5.93 -16.34 11.35
CA ASN A 147 6.82 -15.17 11.36
C ASN A 147 6.22 -13.99 12.16
N PHE A 148 4.92 -13.73 12.03
CA PHE A 148 4.25 -12.69 12.80
C PHE A 148 4.07 -13.05 14.28
N LEU A 149 3.84 -14.32 14.60
CA LEU A 149 3.81 -14.82 15.97
C LEU A 149 5.16 -14.64 16.69
N LEU A 150 6.27 -14.88 15.97
CA LEU A 150 7.62 -14.61 16.46
C LEU A 150 7.90 -13.11 16.62
N LEU A 151 7.49 -12.29 15.64
CA LEU A 151 7.67 -10.83 15.70
C LEU A 151 6.84 -10.17 16.81
N SER A 152 5.67 -10.71 17.14
CA SER A 152 4.86 -10.20 18.25
C SER A 152 5.46 -10.54 19.61
N GLY A 153 6.36 -11.53 19.67
CA GLY A 153 6.91 -12.07 20.90
C GLY A 153 5.95 -13.01 21.64
N ALA A 154 4.88 -13.46 20.98
CA ALA A 154 3.94 -14.43 21.54
C ALA A 154 4.51 -15.87 21.56
N THR A 155 5.57 -16.12 20.77
CA THR A 155 6.33 -17.37 20.80
C THR A 155 7.83 -17.10 20.73
N HIS A 156 8.61 -18.16 20.94
CA HIS A 156 10.07 -18.16 20.90
C HIS A 156 10.58 -19.44 20.20
N THR A 157 11.86 -19.48 19.84
CA THR A 157 12.49 -20.55 19.04
C THR A 157 12.28 -21.94 19.64
N GLY A 158 12.39 -22.07 20.96
CA GLY A 158 12.16 -23.33 21.68
C GLY A 158 10.74 -23.90 21.53
N GLN A 159 9.73 -23.06 21.31
CA GLN A 159 8.34 -23.49 21.07
C GLN A 159 7.89 -23.37 19.62
N MET A 160 8.73 -22.82 18.73
CA MET A 160 8.37 -22.50 17.36
C MET A 160 7.76 -23.67 16.58
N TYR A 161 8.28 -24.89 16.72
CA TYR A 161 7.76 -26.07 16.02
C TYR A 161 6.44 -26.58 16.60
N HIS A 162 6.21 -26.40 17.90
CA HIS A 162 4.91 -26.70 18.52
C HIS A 162 3.85 -25.71 18.03
N GLU A 163 4.17 -24.42 18.00
CA GLU A 163 3.29 -23.39 17.44
C GLU A 163 3.04 -23.61 15.94
N ALA A 164 4.07 -23.98 15.18
CA ALA A 164 3.92 -24.31 13.77
C ALA A 164 2.96 -25.49 13.56
N ALA A 165 3.03 -26.53 14.40
CA ALA A 165 2.08 -27.65 14.35
C ALA A 165 0.66 -27.23 14.75
N ALA A 166 0.49 -26.33 15.73
CA ALA A 166 -0.80 -25.77 16.09
C ALA A 166 -1.41 -24.95 14.93
N LEU A 167 -0.63 -24.05 14.34
CA LEU A 167 -1.03 -23.26 13.18
C LEU A 167 -1.34 -24.12 11.96
N ALA A 168 -0.56 -25.17 11.70
CA ALA A 168 -0.83 -26.08 10.58
C ALA A 168 -2.18 -26.79 10.74
N ARG A 169 -2.51 -27.26 11.96
CA ARG A 169 -3.83 -27.85 12.25
C ARG A 169 -4.97 -26.84 12.16
N GLU A 170 -4.72 -25.57 12.51
CA GLU A 170 -5.68 -24.47 12.32
C GLU A 170 -5.99 -24.23 10.84
N LEU A 171 -4.98 -24.34 9.97
CA LEU A 171 -5.13 -24.12 8.53
C LEU A 171 -5.91 -25.26 7.86
N ASP A 172 -5.53 -26.50 8.15
CA ASP A 172 -6.19 -27.70 7.66
C ASP A 172 -5.79 -28.89 8.56
N PRO A 173 -6.73 -29.50 9.30
CA PRO A 173 -6.43 -30.61 10.20
C PRO A 173 -5.80 -31.84 9.53
N ARG A 174 -6.00 -32.02 8.22
CA ARG A 174 -5.47 -33.15 7.44
C ARG A 174 -4.14 -32.83 6.78
N TRP A 175 -3.72 -31.57 6.79
CA TRP A 175 -2.49 -31.15 6.14
C TRP A 175 -1.28 -31.44 7.02
N ASN A 176 -0.26 -32.04 6.39
CA ASN A 176 1.05 -32.23 7.00
C ASN A 176 2.10 -31.40 6.26
N TYR A 177 3.08 -30.90 7.00
CA TYR A 177 4.19 -30.12 6.45
C TYR A 177 5.53 -30.69 6.94
N ARG A 178 6.59 -30.44 6.17
CA ARG A 178 7.94 -30.83 6.57
C ARG A 178 8.59 -29.72 7.37
N SER A 179 9.04 -30.02 8.58
CA SER A 179 9.74 -29.06 9.45
C SER A 179 10.97 -28.42 8.80
N ALA A 180 11.63 -29.15 7.89
CA ALA A 180 12.75 -28.65 7.08
C ALA A 180 12.42 -27.35 6.31
N GLU A 181 11.15 -27.15 5.94
CA GLU A 181 10.69 -25.95 5.21
C GLU A 181 10.70 -24.69 6.09
N LEU A 182 10.75 -24.84 7.42
CA LEU A 182 10.81 -23.74 8.38
C LEU A 182 12.22 -23.44 8.90
N MET A 183 13.25 -24.20 8.49
CA MET A 183 14.62 -24.05 9.00
C MET A 183 15.20 -22.65 8.79
N THR A 184 14.93 -22.02 7.65
CA THR A 184 15.38 -20.64 7.39
C THR A 184 14.70 -19.64 8.33
N LEU A 185 13.41 -19.83 8.61
CA LEU A 185 12.69 -18.99 9.55
C LEU A 185 13.20 -19.22 10.98
N TYR A 186 13.50 -20.46 11.35
CA TYR A 186 14.08 -20.82 12.65
C TYR A 186 15.44 -20.15 12.86
N ALA A 187 16.34 -20.19 11.87
CA ALA A 187 17.62 -19.52 11.94
C ALA A 187 17.46 -17.99 12.14
N LYS A 188 16.51 -17.37 11.44
CA LYS A 188 16.18 -15.95 11.60
C LYS A 188 15.55 -15.63 12.96
N ALA A 189 14.71 -16.51 13.49
CA ALA A 189 14.13 -16.38 14.81
C ALA A 189 15.21 -16.41 15.90
N LYS A 190 16.18 -17.32 15.78
CA LYS A 190 17.33 -17.40 16.69
C LYS A 190 18.17 -16.13 16.68
N ALA A 191 18.51 -15.61 15.50
CA ALA A 191 19.20 -14.33 15.37
C ALA A 191 18.39 -13.16 15.97
N HIS A 192 17.08 -13.16 15.76
CA HIS A 192 16.19 -12.14 16.32
C HIS A 192 16.12 -12.18 17.86
N GLU A 193 16.08 -13.37 18.47
CA GLU A 193 16.14 -13.54 19.92
C GLU A 193 17.46 -13.13 20.52
N ALA A 194 18.56 -13.37 19.80
CA ALA A 194 19.89 -12.88 20.16
C ALA A 194 20.02 -11.34 20.04
N GLY A 195 18.98 -10.65 19.57
CA GLY A 195 18.97 -9.20 19.41
C GLY A 195 19.74 -8.69 18.19
N GLU A 196 20.14 -9.59 17.28
CA GLU A 196 20.88 -9.22 16.08
C GLU A 196 20.06 -8.27 15.18
N LYS A 197 20.78 -7.50 14.35
CA LYS A 197 20.19 -6.58 13.37
C LYS A 197 20.78 -6.83 12.00
N VAL A 198 19.93 -6.73 10.99
CA VAL A 198 20.34 -6.85 9.59
C VAL A 198 20.31 -5.47 8.95
N GLU A 199 21.41 -5.07 8.32
CA GLU A 199 21.48 -3.82 7.56
C GLU A 199 20.93 -4.01 6.15
N PHE A 200 19.98 -3.15 5.76
CA PHE A 200 19.44 -3.12 4.41
C PHE A 200 19.17 -1.68 3.98
N GLY A 201 19.88 -1.21 2.95
CA GLY A 201 19.71 0.15 2.43
C GLY A 201 20.02 1.25 3.46
N GLY A 202 21.07 1.06 4.28
CA GLY A 202 21.49 2.01 5.32
C GLY A 202 20.56 2.06 6.54
N LYS A 203 19.66 1.09 6.69
CA LYS A 203 18.74 0.97 7.84
C LYS A 203 18.88 -0.40 8.49
N GLN A 204 18.74 -0.43 9.81
CA GLN A 204 18.76 -1.66 10.60
C GLN A 204 17.35 -2.24 10.75
N PHE A 205 17.22 -3.54 10.52
CA PHE A 205 15.97 -4.28 10.63
C PHE A 205 16.13 -5.50 11.53
N ALA A 206 14.99 -6.01 12.02
CA ALA A 206 14.92 -7.33 12.63
C ALA A 206 15.36 -8.41 11.60
N PRO A 207 16.05 -9.49 12.03
CA PRO A 207 16.39 -10.62 11.16
C PRO A 207 15.16 -11.35 10.58
N LEU A 208 14.04 -11.33 11.31
CA LEU A 208 12.74 -11.81 10.88
C LEU A 208 12.16 -10.97 9.74
N TYR A 209 11.20 -11.53 8.99
CA TYR A 209 10.66 -10.88 7.81
C TYR A 209 9.68 -9.76 8.19
N THR A 210 9.98 -8.53 7.75
CA THR A 210 9.17 -7.33 8.03
C THR A 210 8.59 -6.75 6.73
N PRO A 211 7.60 -7.43 6.10
CA PRO A 211 7.07 -7.04 4.81
C PRO A 211 6.25 -5.75 4.89
N LYS A 212 6.17 -5.06 3.76
CA LYS A 212 5.24 -3.95 3.53
C LYS A 212 3.83 -4.52 3.30
N ASN A 213 2.81 -3.70 3.54
CA ASN A 213 1.41 -4.09 3.24
C ASN A 213 1.26 -4.48 1.77
N ASP A 214 1.77 -3.65 0.86
CA ASP A 214 1.76 -3.90 -0.60
C ASP A 214 2.28 -5.32 -0.94
N THR A 215 3.32 -5.79 -0.22
CA THR A 215 3.88 -7.13 -0.42
C THR A 215 2.91 -8.22 0.01
N LEU A 216 2.29 -8.11 1.19
CA LEU A 216 1.34 -9.10 1.69
C LEU A 216 0.05 -9.12 0.88
N ILE A 217 -0.47 -7.94 0.52
CA ILE A 217 -1.67 -7.82 -0.33
C ILE A 217 -1.45 -8.52 -1.66
N SER A 218 -0.30 -8.27 -2.31
CA SER A 218 0.02 -8.92 -3.58
C SER A 218 0.23 -10.42 -3.40
N LEU A 219 0.89 -10.84 -2.32
CA LEU A 219 1.27 -12.22 -2.10
C LEU A 219 0.06 -13.14 -1.82
N PHE A 220 -0.91 -12.63 -1.08
CA PHE A 220 -2.14 -13.35 -0.73
C PHE A 220 -3.31 -13.00 -1.66
N HIS A 221 -3.05 -12.23 -2.74
CA HIS A 221 -4.08 -11.74 -3.66
C HIS A 221 -5.29 -11.12 -2.94
N ILE A 222 -5.02 -10.25 -1.96
CA ILE A 222 -6.08 -9.67 -1.12
C ILE A 222 -6.85 -8.63 -1.93
N THR A 223 -8.13 -8.87 -2.14
CA THR A 223 -9.04 -7.98 -2.87
C THR A 223 -9.40 -6.75 -2.04
N ASP A 224 -9.90 -5.69 -2.68
CA ASP A 224 -10.34 -4.49 -1.96
C ASP A 224 -11.51 -4.79 -1.00
N ASP A 225 -12.42 -5.69 -1.38
CA ASP A 225 -13.53 -6.10 -0.52
C ASP A 225 -13.06 -6.86 0.73
N GLU A 226 -12.02 -7.68 0.59
CA GLU A 226 -11.36 -8.33 1.73
C GLU A 226 -10.64 -7.31 2.59
N GLN A 227 -9.84 -6.41 1.99
CA GLN A 227 -9.12 -5.36 2.72
C GLN A 227 -10.08 -4.51 3.59
N ARG A 228 -11.31 -4.24 3.12
CA ARG A 228 -12.34 -3.52 3.90
C ARG A 228 -12.67 -4.19 5.23
N LYS A 229 -12.51 -5.51 5.33
CA LYS A 229 -12.76 -6.32 6.53
C LYS A 229 -11.49 -6.57 7.36
N LEU A 230 -10.31 -6.20 6.86
CA LEU A 230 -9.03 -6.34 7.55
C LEU A 230 -8.65 -5.06 8.32
N ARG A 231 -7.85 -5.21 9.37
CA ARG A 231 -7.43 -4.11 10.24
C ARG A 231 -6.19 -3.38 9.74
N THR A 232 -5.16 -4.12 9.36
CA THR A 232 -3.83 -3.59 9.03
C THR A 232 -3.38 -3.88 7.61
N LEU A 233 -3.78 -5.00 7.01
CA LEU A 233 -3.45 -5.40 5.63
C LEU A 233 -4.31 -4.65 4.62
N ILE A 234 -4.14 -3.32 4.58
CA ILE A 234 -4.86 -2.42 3.69
C ILE A 234 -3.88 -1.63 2.82
N SER A 235 -4.34 -1.29 1.61
CA SER A 235 -3.63 -0.42 0.68
C SER A 235 -3.55 1.02 1.20
N ARG A 236 -2.70 1.84 0.59
CA ARG A 236 -2.56 3.26 0.95
C ARG A 236 -3.84 4.03 0.68
N ASP A 237 -4.51 3.72 -0.42
CA ASP A 237 -5.75 4.39 -0.82
C ASP A 237 -6.87 4.06 0.16
N MET A 238 -6.98 2.81 0.58
CA MET A 238 -7.95 2.40 1.61
C MET A 238 -7.64 3.01 2.99
N ALA A 239 -6.37 3.11 3.35
CA ALA A 239 -5.97 3.81 4.57
C ALA A 239 -6.35 5.30 4.52
N ALA A 240 -6.18 5.95 3.37
CA ALA A 240 -6.56 7.35 3.15
C ALA A 240 -8.10 7.52 3.18
N GLU A 241 -8.85 6.60 2.58
CA GLU A 241 -10.32 6.54 2.63
C GLU A 241 -10.80 6.48 4.09
N ARG A 242 -10.35 5.48 4.86
CA ARG A 242 -10.69 5.32 6.29
C ARG A 242 -10.28 6.52 7.13
N HIS A 243 -9.15 7.16 6.82
CA HIS A 243 -8.74 8.38 7.52
C HIS A 243 -9.69 9.53 7.20
N SER A 244 -10.04 9.73 5.93
CA SER A 244 -10.99 10.75 5.49
C SER A 244 -12.37 10.57 6.15
N GLU A 245 -12.86 9.34 6.25
CA GLU A 245 -14.13 9.03 6.91
C GLU A 245 -14.08 9.32 8.42
N ARG A 246 -13.03 8.89 9.11
CA ARG A 246 -12.83 9.20 10.54
C ARG A 246 -12.74 10.70 10.78
N GLU A 247 -12.06 11.43 9.92
CA GLU A 247 -11.97 12.88 9.98
C GLU A 247 -13.32 13.56 9.74
N LYS A 248 -14.10 13.10 8.76
CA LYS A 248 -15.47 13.57 8.52
C LYS A 248 -16.35 13.32 9.74
N ALA A 249 -16.30 12.12 10.33
CA ALA A 249 -17.07 11.77 11.52
C ALA A 249 -16.66 12.62 12.73
N ARG A 250 -15.35 12.80 12.96
CA ARG A 250 -14.81 13.66 14.03
C ARG A 250 -15.27 15.10 13.87
N ARG A 251 -15.24 15.64 12.65
CA ARG A 251 -15.73 17.00 12.37
C ARG A 251 -17.22 17.13 12.64
N ARG A 252 -18.04 16.17 12.20
CA ARG A 252 -19.48 16.15 12.51
C ARG A 252 -19.75 16.10 14.01
N ALA A 253 -19.04 15.23 14.74
CA ALA A 253 -19.16 15.13 16.20
C ALA A 253 -18.75 16.43 16.91
N ALA A 254 -17.79 17.17 16.36
CA ALA A 254 -17.39 18.50 16.84
C ALA A 254 -18.33 19.64 16.38
N GLY A 255 -19.48 19.33 15.78
CA GLY A 255 -20.48 20.32 15.36
C GLY A 255 -20.20 21.00 14.01
N ALA A 256 -19.30 20.45 13.19
CA ALA A 256 -19.10 20.97 11.84
C ALA A 256 -20.36 20.73 10.99
N VAL A 257 -21.01 21.83 10.62
CA VAL A 257 -22.14 21.87 9.69
C VAL A 257 -21.67 21.34 8.34
N ASP A 258 -22.46 20.48 7.70
CA ASP A 258 -22.12 19.96 6.39
C ASP A 258 -22.07 21.11 5.36
N ARG A 259 -21.35 20.88 4.25
CA ARG A 259 -21.13 21.94 3.26
C ARG A 259 -22.44 22.41 2.62
N ALA A 260 -23.42 21.52 2.43
CA ALA A 260 -24.70 21.90 1.84
C ALA A 260 -25.48 22.80 2.80
N SER A 261 -25.63 22.40 4.07
CA SER A 261 -26.27 23.25 5.09
C SER A 261 -25.54 24.58 5.29
N TYR A 262 -24.20 24.61 5.21
CA TYR A 262 -23.43 25.85 5.25
C TYR A 262 -23.72 26.74 4.04
N LEU A 263 -23.77 26.16 2.84
CA LEU A 263 -24.07 26.89 1.60
C LEU A 263 -25.51 27.40 1.58
N GLU A 264 -26.48 26.62 2.07
CA GLU A 264 -27.87 27.05 2.23
C GLU A 264 -27.97 28.23 3.21
N ALA A 265 -27.36 28.12 4.39
CA ALA A 265 -27.33 29.22 5.36
C ALA A 265 -26.63 30.47 4.80
N ALA A 266 -25.56 30.29 4.01
CA ALA A 266 -24.88 31.39 3.32
C ALA A 266 -25.76 32.02 2.24
N SER A 267 -26.50 31.21 1.46
CA SER A 267 -27.43 31.68 0.43
C SER A 267 -28.62 32.43 1.02
N ALA A 268 -29.17 31.97 2.15
CA ALA A 268 -30.23 32.65 2.87
C ALA A 268 -29.77 34.01 3.41
N LYS A 269 -28.56 34.07 3.96
CA LYS A 269 -27.92 35.35 4.37
C LYS A 269 -27.68 36.26 3.17
N GLN A 270 -27.28 35.71 2.03
CA GLN A 270 -27.08 36.47 0.80
C GLN A 270 -28.40 37.08 0.30
N ALA A 271 -29.47 36.29 0.23
CA ALA A 271 -30.80 36.74 -0.16
C ALA A 271 -31.33 37.83 0.77
N GLN A 272 -31.16 37.66 2.09
CA GLN A 272 -31.53 38.67 3.09
C GLN A 272 -30.75 39.99 2.90
N ALA A 273 -29.44 39.90 2.67
CA ALA A 273 -28.60 41.08 2.44
C ALA A 273 -28.98 41.82 1.15
N LEU A 274 -29.31 41.08 0.08
CA LEU A 274 -29.78 41.65 -1.19
C LEU A 274 -31.16 42.31 -1.04
N ALA A 275 -32.08 41.71 -0.29
CA ALA A 275 -33.39 42.30 0.00
C ALA A 275 -33.28 43.63 0.77
N LEU A 276 -32.40 43.69 1.79
CA LEU A 276 -32.15 44.94 2.54
C LEU A 276 -31.46 46.00 1.66
N LYS A 277 -30.58 45.60 0.75
CA LYS A 277 -29.99 46.52 -0.23
C LYS A 277 -31.04 47.07 -1.21
N ALA A 278 -31.98 46.25 -1.65
CA ALA A 278 -33.08 46.68 -2.52
C ALA A 278 -34.02 47.69 -1.84
N GLN A 279 -34.13 47.64 -0.51
CA GLN A 279 -34.83 48.65 0.30
C GLN A 279 -34.05 49.96 0.48
N GLY A 280 -32.86 50.09 -0.14
CA GLY A 280 -32.05 51.31 -0.11
C GLY A 280 -31.14 51.44 1.12
N LEU A 281 -31.01 50.40 1.96
CA LEU A 281 -30.14 50.46 3.12
C LEU A 281 -28.66 50.46 2.72
N SER A 282 -27.86 51.29 3.41
CA SER A 282 -26.40 51.28 3.25
C SER A 282 -25.78 50.00 3.81
N VAL A 283 -24.60 49.61 3.31
CA VAL A 283 -23.86 48.41 3.77
C VAL A 283 -23.66 48.38 5.29
N ARG A 284 -23.50 49.55 5.91
CA ARG A 284 -23.33 49.67 7.37
C ARG A 284 -24.63 49.38 8.12
N ALA A 285 -25.77 49.80 7.59
CA ALA A 285 -27.08 49.52 8.15
C ALA A 285 -27.47 48.04 7.98
N ILE A 286 -27.16 47.44 6.82
CA ILE A 286 -27.35 46.00 6.57
C ILE A 286 -26.53 45.17 7.57
N ALA A 287 -25.26 45.52 7.77
CA ALA A 287 -24.38 44.84 8.72
C ALA A 287 -24.93 44.90 10.16
N ALA A 288 -25.41 46.07 10.58
CA ALA A 288 -26.03 46.26 11.90
C ALA A 288 -27.31 45.43 12.06
N GLN A 289 -28.17 45.43 11.04
CA GLN A 289 -29.47 44.73 11.09
C GLN A 289 -29.33 43.21 11.02
N MET A 290 -28.32 42.69 10.31
CA MET A 290 -28.02 41.26 10.24
C MET A 290 -27.09 40.77 11.38
N GLY A 291 -26.57 41.67 12.20
CA GLY A 291 -25.61 41.33 13.26
C GLY A 291 -24.28 40.76 12.74
N ILE A 292 -23.85 41.17 11.54
CA ILE A 292 -22.61 40.70 10.89
C ILE A 292 -21.62 41.85 10.67
N SER A 293 -20.36 41.53 10.37
CA SER A 293 -19.36 42.55 10.08
C SER A 293 -19.65 43.28 8.76
N LYS A 294 -19.24 44.55 8.67
CA LYS A 294 -19.35 45.37 7.45
C LYS A 294 -18.75 44.67 6.23
N THR A 295 -17.62 43.98 6.41
CA THR A 295 -16.93 43.24 5.35
C THR A 295 -17.73 42.01 4.89
N ALA A 296 -18.38 41.29 5.82
CA ALA A 296 -19.24 40.16 5.48
C ALA A 296 -20.51 40.62 4.74
N ALA A 297 -21.16 41.68 5.22
CA ALA A 297 -22.30 42.29 4.53
C ALA A 297 -21.93 42.73 3.11
N GLY A 298 -20.76 43.36 2.94
CA GLY A 298 -20.23 43.75 1.64
C GLY A 298 -20.01 42.58 0.67
N ARG A 299 -19.56 41.42 1.17
CA ARG A 299 -19.41 40.20 0.36
C ARG A 299 -20.75 39.61 -0.09
N TYR A 300 -21.78 39.64 0.76
CA TYR A 300 -23.10 39.09 0.41
C TYR A 300 -23.85 39.91 -0.65
N ILE A 301 -23.56 41.21 -0.75
CA ILE A 301 -24.24 42.12 -1.69
C ILE A 301 -23.43 42.46 -2.95
N ALA A 302 -22.20 41.95 -3.04
CA ALA A 302 -21.39 42.04 -4.24
C ALA A 302 -21.99 41.12 -5.31
N GLU A 303 -22.07 41.59 -6.55
CA GLU A 303 -22.43 40.73 -7.68
C GLU A 303 -21.43 39.56 -7.80
N PRO A 304 -21.81 38.41 -8.39
CA PRO A 304 -20.92 37.29 -8.61
C PRO A 304 -19.87 37.61 -9.69
N GLY A 305 -19.00 38.58 -9.41
CA GLY A 305 -17.74 38.82 -10.09
C GLY A 305 -16.63 38.21 -9.24
N GLU A 306 -15.97 37.20 -9.80
CA GLU A 306 -14.74 36.54 -9.33
C GLU A 306 -14.47 36.64 -7.82
N CYS A 307 -14.75 35.56 -7.09
CA CYS A 307 -14.07 35.33 -5.82
C CYS A 307 -12.57 35.59 -6.03
N PRO A 308 -11.92 36.50 -5.30
CA PRO A 308 -10.48 36.56 -5.33
C PRO A 308 -10.00 35.21 -4.84
N LYS A 309 -9.44 34.41 -5.76
CA LYS A 309 -8.78 33.15 -5.47
C LYS A 309 -7.92 33.42 -4.24
N SER A 310 -8.11 32.65 -3.18
CA SER A 310 -7.27 32.74 -1.99
C SER A 310 -5.81 32.74 -2.45
N MET A 311 -5.16 33.91 -2.41
CA MET A 311 -3.75 34.01 -2.71
C MET A 311 -3.05 33.17 -1.66
N ARG A 312 -2.53 32.01 -2.07
CA ARG A 312 -1.46 31.37 -1.33
C ARG A 312 -0.34 32.40 -1.29
N ILE A 313 0.00 32.86 -0.09
CA ILE A 313 1.21 33.62 0.16
C ILE A 313 2.37 32.65 -0.13
N THR A 314 2.83 32.61 -1.37
CA THR A 314 4.17 32.13 -1.69
C THR A 314 5.09 33.30 -1.39
N GLY A 315 5.86 33.18 -0.30
CA GLY A 315 6.83 34.18 0.13
C GLY A 315 7.79 34.51 -1.01
N GLY A 316 7.84 35.80 -1.36
CA GLY A 316 8.75 36.36 -2.34
C GLY A 316 10.19 36.31 -1.85
N GLU A 317 11.06 36.10 -2.82
CA GLU A 317 12.50 36.24 -2.75
C GLU A 317 12.89 37.66 -2.33
N GLY A 318 13.87 37.72 -1.44
CA GLY A 318 14.72 38.85 -1.13
C GLY A 318 16.10 38.29 -0.79
#